data_AF-A0A2P2GMR5-F1
#
_entry.id   AF-A0A2P2GMR5-F1
#
_cell.length_a   1.000
_cell.length_b   1.000
_cell.length_c   1.000
_cell.angle_alpha   90.00
_cell.angle_beta   90.00
_cell.angle_gamma   90.00
#
_symmetry.space_group_name_H-M   'P 1'
#
loop_
_entity.id
_entity.type
_entity.pdbx_description
1 polymer ?
#
loop_
_entity_poly.entity_id
_entity_poly.type
_entity_poly.pdbx_seq_one_letter_code
_entity_poly.pdbx_strand_id
1 'polypeptide(L)'
;MAERPTTSWREGIAREAEQLAAGTLDPGCACMADLYPEGLLTATDAVLDSFDGEVAGLEGAEDAQVFAVVERVVLALNAVDDVHGGYETDEREALCAYIDEALGDHGVDVAALAARHGLGRYELTDKWRDW
;
A
#
# COMPACT_ATOMS: atom_id res chain seq x y z
N MET A 1 2.68 14.02 2.75
CA MET A 1 1.87 13.09 1.96
C MET A 1 2.79 11.97 1.53
N ALA A 2 2.59 10.81 2.14
CA ALA A 2 3.21 9.56 1.72
C ALA A 2 3.07 9.36 0.20
N GLU A 3 4.13 8.91 -0.45
CA GLU A 3 4.08 8.57 -1.87
C GLU A 3 3.38 7.22 -2.05
N ARG A 4 2.43 7.15 -2.99
CA ARG A 4 1.71 5.90 -3.24
C ARG A 4 2.65 4.82 -3.81
N PRO A 5 2.60 3.57 -3.29
CA PRO A 5 3.40 2.47 -3.83
C PRO A 5 3.18 2.24 -5.34
N THR A 6 1.93 2.39 -5.80
CA THR A 6 1.55 2.24 -7.21
C THR A 6 2.23 3.25 -8.15
N THR A 7 2.73 4.38 -7.63
CA THR A 7 3.51 5.35 -8.41
C THR A 7 4.83 4.72 -8.86
N SER A 8 5.61 4.17 -7.92
CA SER A 8 6.89 3.51 -8.21
C SER A 8 6.71 2.33 -9.18
N TRP A 9 5.65 1.54 -9.01
CA TRP A 9 5.34 0.43 -9.91
C TRP A 9 5.08 0.92 -11.34
N ARG A 10 4.30 2.00 -11.52
CA ARG A 10 4.04 2.61 -12.83
C ARG A 10 5.28 3.24 -13.46
N GLU A 11 6.12 3.89 -12.66
CA GLU A 11 7.40 4.41 -13.13
C GLU A 11 8.31 3.29 -13.64
N GLY A 12 8.31 2.15 -12.97
CA GLY A 12 9.01 0.95 -13.40
C GLY A 12 8.51 0.42 -14.75
N ILE A 13 7.18 0.34 -14.95
CA ILE A 13 6.58 -0.01 -16.25
C ILE A 13 7.02 0.97 -17.34
N ALA A 14 6.92 2.28 -17.08
CA ALA A 14 7.29 3.31 -18.04
C ALA A 14 8.77 3.23 -18.42
N ARG A 15 9.64 3.01 -17.42
CA ARG A 15 11.09 2.86 -17.60
C ARG A 15 11.43 1.63 -18.44
N GLU A 16 10.77 0.49 -18.25
CA GLU A 16 10.98 -0.68 -19.11
C GLU A 16 10.48 -0.43 -20.54
N ALA A 17 9.34 0.23 -20.70
CA ALA A 17 8.80 0.58 -22.02
C ALA A 17 9.77 1.49 -22.82
N GLU A 18 10.40 2.46 -22.16
CA GLU A 18 11.44 3.30 -22.76
C GLU A 18 12.67 2.49 -23.20
N GLN A 19 13.11 1.54 -22.37
CA GLN A 19 14.25 0.69 -22.70
C GLN A 19 13.97 -0.28 -23.85
N LEU A 20 12.73 -0.81 -23.94
CA LEU A 20 12.29 -1.61 -25.07
C LEU A 20 12.26 -0.78 -26.36
N ALA A 21 11.72 0.44 -26.30
CA ALA A 21 11.70 1.36 -27.44
C ALA A 21 13.11 1.76 -27.90
N ALA A 22 14.04 1.91 -26.96
CA ALA A 22 15.45 2.18 -27.23
C ALA A 22 16.24 0.93 -27.68
N GLY A 23 15.64 -0.27 -27.62
CA GLY A 23 16.30 -1.54 -27.91
C GLY A 23 17.41 -1.91 -26.91
N THR A 24 17.39 -1.33 -25.71
CA THR A 24 18.38 -1.58 -24.64
C THR A 24 17.94 -2.66 -23.67
N LEU A 25 16.65 -3.04 -23.68
CA LEU A 25 16.09 -4.16 -22.94
C LEU A 25 15.61 -5.24 -23.92
N ASP A 26 15.92 -6.50 -23.62
CA ASP A 26 15.39 -7.63 -24.37
C ASP A 26 13.89 -7.81 -24.03
N PRO A 27 13.00 -8.00 -25.02
CA PRO A 27 11.58 -8.22 -24.76
C PRO A 27 11.27 -9.38 -23.82
N GLY A 28 12.09 -10.42 -23.78
CA GLY A 28 11.94 -11.55 -22.84
C GLY A 28 12.40 -11.25 -21.42
N CYS A 29 13.03 -10.09 -21.20
CA CYS A 29 13.43 -9.61 -19.88
C CYS A 29 12.48 -8.54 -19.31
N ALA A 30 11.55 -8.01 -20.11
CA ALA A 30 10.55 -7.08 -19.62
C ALA A 30 9.47 -7.84 -18.85
N CYS A 31 9.25 -7.47 -17.59
CA CYS A 31 8.30 -8.16 -16.71
C CYS A 31 7.39 -7.21 -15.92
N MET A 32 7.69 -5.90 -15.88
CA MET A 32 6.98 -4.97 -14.99
C MET A 32 5.51 -4.84 -15.35
N ALA A 33 5.16 -4.87 -16.63
CA ALA A 33 3.75 -4.82 -17.07
C ALA A 33 2.97 -6.11 -16.73
N ASP A 34 3.67 -7.24 -16.64
CA ASP A 34 3.07 -8.52 -16.26
C ASP A 34 2.95 -8.66 -14.73
N LEU A 35 3.93 -8.14 -13.98
CA LEU A 35 3.93 -8.11 -12.52
C LEU A 35 2.90 -7.13 -11.97
N TYR A 36 2.72 -5.97 -12.63
CA TYR A 36 1.80 -4.92 -12.21
C TYR A 36 0.75 -4.65 -13.28
N PRO A 37 -0.18 -5.58 -13.52
CA PRO A 37 -1.23 -5.39 -14.50
C PRO A 37 -2.13 -4.20 -14.11
N GLU A 38 -2.71 -3.52 -15.09
CA GLU A 38 -3.56 -2.33 -14.88
C GLU A 38 -4.71 -2.58 -13.88
N GLY A 39 -5.26 -3.80 -13.89
CA GLY A 39 -6.30 -4.21 -12.94
C GLY A 39 -5.84 -4.17 -11.49
N LEU A 40 -4.64 -4.70 -11.19
CA LEU A 40 -4.03 -4.64 -9.86
C LEU A 40 -3.83 -3.18 -9.46
N LEU A 41 -3.14 -2.39 -10.29
CA LEU A 41 -2.83 -0.99 -10.01
C LEU A 41 -4.08 -0.16 -9.70
N THR A 42 -5.13 -0.33 -10.51
CA THR A 42 -6.39 0.41 -10.34
C THR A 42 -7.13 -0.03 -9.09
N ALA A 43 -7.15 -1.33 -8.79
CA ALA A 43 -7.80 -1.85 -7.60
C ALA A 43 -7.08 -1.40 -6.32
N THR A 44 -5.75 -1.47 -6.30
CA THR A 44 -4.93 -0.96 -5.20
C THR A 44 -5.18 0.53 -4.97
N ASP A 45 -5.13 1.36 -6.03
CA ASP A 45 -5.38 2.80 -5.91
C ASP A 45 -6.77 3.12 -5.36
N ALA A 46 -7.80 2.39 -5.78
CA ALA A 46 -9.15 2.60 -5.28
C ALA A 46 -9.27 2.32 -3.77
N VAL A 47 -8.53 1.31 -3.28
CA VAL A 47 -8.47 1.01 -1.84
C VAL A 47 -7.72 2.12 -1.09
N LEU A 48 -6.59 2.58 -1.63
CA LEU A 48 -5.82 3.67 -1.03
C LEU A 48 -6.59 5.00 -1.05
N ASP A 49 -7.35 5.30 -2.12
CA ASP A 49 -8.24 6.47 -2.20
C ASP A 49 -9.29 6.46 -1.08
N SER A 50 -9.92 5.30 -0.86
CA SER A 50 -10.91 5.15 0.22
C SER A 50 -10.26 5.36 1.58
N PHE A 51 -9.07 4.78 1.80
CA PHE A 51 -8.32 4.93 3.03
C PHE A 51 -7.93 6.39 3.30
N ASP A 52 -7.35 7.09 2.32
CA ASP A 52 -6.96 8.50 2.47
C ASP A 52 -8.16 9.39 2.85
N GLY A 53 -9.33 9.13 2.23
CA GLY A 53 -10.56 9.84 2.54
C GLY A 53 -11.03 9.65 3.99
N GLU A 54 -10.79 8.47 4.56
CA GLU A 54 -11.14 8.17 5.95
C GLU A 54 -10.13 8.72 6.95
N VAL A 55 -8.83 8.61 6.62
CA VAL A 55 -7.74 9.10 7.47
C VAL A 55 -7.82 10.61 7.65
N ALA A 56 -8.28 11.35 6.63
CA ALA A 56 -8.54 12.79 6.73
C ALA A 56 -9.49 13.19 7.87
N GLY A 57 -10.33 12.26 8.35
CA GLY A 57 -11.26 12.46 9.47
C GLY A 57 -10.78 11.98 10.83
N LEU A 58 -9.53 11.53 10.97
CA LEU A 58 -9.03 10.87 12.20
C LEU A 58 -8.39 11.81 13.23
N GLU A 59 -8.30 13.13 12.99
CA GLU A 59 -7.71 14.05 13.96
C GLU A 59 -8.49 14.03 15.29
N GLY A 60 -7.84 13.59 16.37
CA GLY A 60 -8.46 13.44 17.69
C GLY A 60 -9.38 12.22 17.84
N ALA A 61 -9.37 11.29 16.87
CA ALA A 61 -10.13 10.05 16.95
C ALA A 61 -9.63 9.12 18.07
N GLU A 62 -10.51 8.26 18.56
CA GLU A 62 -10.15 7.23 19.53
C GLU A 62 -9.36 6.10 18.86
N ASP A 63 -8.48 5.44 19.62
CA ASP A 63 -7.66 4.31 19.14
C ASP A 63 -8.48 3.28 18.35
N ALA A 64 -9.68 2.94 18.85
CA ALA A 64 -10.57 1.98 18.21
C ALA A 64 -11.02 2.41 16.79
N GLN A 65 -11.20 3.71 16.57
CA GLN A 65 -11.54 4.25 15.25
C GLN A 65 -10.35 4.14 14.29
N VAL A 66 -9.14 4.44 14.77
CA VAL A 66 -7.92 4.29 13.98
C VAL A 66 -7.72 2.82 13.58
N PHE A 67 -7.83 1.89 14.52
CA PHE A 67 -7.74 0.46 14.22
C PHE A 67 -8.82 -0.01 13.23
N ALA A 68 -10.05 0.51 13.33
CA ALA A 68 -11.12 0.15 12.39
C ALA A 68 -10.87 0.66 10.96
N VAL A 69 -10.14 1.78 10.79
CA VAL A 69 -9.69 2.26 9.47
C VAL A 69 -8.57 1.34 8.94
N VAL A 70 -7.58 1.04 9.78
CA VAL A 70 -6.46 0.14 9.42
C VAL A 70 -6.96 -1.26 9.04
N GLU A 71 -7.86 -1.83 9.83
CA GLU A 71 -8.48 -3.12 9.53
C GLU A 71 -9.15 -3.12 8.16
N ARG A 72 -9.93 -2.08 7.84
CA ARG A 72 -10.66 -2.02 6.57
C ARG A 72 -9.75 -1.88 5.36
N VAL A 73 -8.69 -1.06 5.44
CA VAL A 73 -7.73 -0.95 4.33
C VAL A 73 -6.95 -2.25 4.13
N VAL A 74 -6.52 -2.91 5.19
CA VAL A 74 -5.78 -4.18 5.09
C VAL A 74 -6.70 -5.29 4.55
N LEU A 75 -7.93 -5.43 5.02
CA LEU A 75 -8.84 -6.44 4.47
C LEU A 75 -9.20 -6.17 3.00
N ALA A 76 -9.33 -4.89 2.60
CA ALA A 76 -9.60 -4.54 1.21
C ALA A 76 -8.41 -4.83 0.30
N LEU A 77 -7.19 -4.55 0.76
CA LEU A 77 -5.98 -4.91 0.02
C LEU A 77 -5.80 -6.45 -0.05
N ASN A 78 -6.23 -7.25 0.95
CA ASN A 78 -6.22 -8.73 0.90
C ASN A 78 -7.10 -9.22 -0.24
N ALA A 79 -8.28 -8.62 -0.38
CA ALA A 79 -9.18 -8.94 -1.48
C ALA A 79 -8.60 -8.57 -2.86
N VAL A 80 -7.76 -7.53 -2.95
CA VAL A 80 -7.05 -7.21 -4.19
C VAL A 80 -5.99 -8.28 -4.50
N ASP A 81 -5.21 -8.68 -3.50
CA ASP A 81 -4.19 -9.71 -3.69
C ASP A 81 -4.79 -11.09 -4.01
N ASP A 82 -5.90 -11.48 -3.37
CA ASP A 82 -6.61 -12.73 -3.68
C ASP A 82 -7.04 -12.83 -5.16
N VAL A 83 -7.34 -11.69 -5.79
CA VAL A 83 -7.78 -11.62 -7.19
C VAL A 83 -6.61 -11.57 -8.16
N HIS A 84 -5.54 -10.87 -7.80
CA HIS A 84 -4.47 -10.50 -8.73
C HIS A 84 -3.12 -11.21 -8.45
N GLY A 85 -2.89 -11.69 -7.24
CA GLY A 85 -1.65 -12.36 -6.79
C GLY A 85 -0.42 -11.49 -6.94
N GLY A 86 -0.53 -10.22 -6.56
CA GLY A 86 0.37 -9.15 -7.00
C GLY A 86 1.27 -8.57 -5.91
N TYR A 87 1.10 -8.94 -4.64
CA TYR A 87 1.89 -8.41 -3.54
C TYR A 87 2.94 -9.42 -3.08
N GLU A 88 4.21 -9.20 -3.43
CA GLU A 88 5.34 -9.90 -2.81
C GLU A 88 5.87 -9.11 -1.60
N THR A 89 6.96 -9.56 -0.99
CA THR A 89 7.51 -8.95 0.25
C THR A 89 7.67 -7.44 0.13
N ASP A 90 8.25 -6.95 -0.97
CA ASP A 90 8.55 -5.53 -1.14
C ASP A 90 7.27 -4.69 -1.32
N GLU A 91 6.28 -5.18 -2.06
CA GLU A 91 4.99 -4.50 -2.20
C GLU A 91 4.25 -4.44 -0.88
N ARG A 92 4.28 -5.52 -0.09
CA ARG A 92 3.65 -5.59 1.23
C ARG A 92 4.29 -4.59 2.18
N GLU A 93 5.62 -4.51 2.19
CA GLU A 93 6.34 -3.53 3.01
C GLU A 93 6.03 -2.10 2.58
N ALA A 94 5.97 -1.82 1.28
CA ALA A 94 5.60 -0.50 0.76
C ALA A 94 4.16 -0.10 1.12
N LEU A 95 3.20 -1.03 1.05
CA LEU A 95 1.81 -0.80 1.46
C LEU A 95 1.70 -0.53 2.96
N CYS A 96 2.41 -1.30 3.79
CA CYS A 96 2.46 -1.07 5.24
C CYS A 96 3.10 0.28 5.58
N ALA A 97 4.20 0.63 4.92
CA ALA A 97 4.85 1.93 5.10
C ALA A 97 3.93 3.09 4.71
N TYR A 98 3.22 2.98 3.58
CA TYR A 98 2.24 3.98 3.16
C TYR A 98 1.14 4.18 4.22
N ILE A 99 0.59 3.10 4.78
CA ILE A 99 -0.45 3.18 5.83
C ILE A 99 0.10 3.87 7.09
N ASP A 100 1.30 3.52 7.55
CA ASP A 100 1.96 4.15 8.72
C ASP A 100 2.18 5.66 8.49
N GLU A 101 2.74 6.01 7.33
CA GLU A 101 3.07 7.40 6.98
C GLU A 101 1.80 8.25 6.79
N ALA A 102 0.78 7.73 6.12
CA ALA A 102 -0.49 8.43 5.93
C ALA A 102 -1.18 8.71 7.28
N LEU A 103 -1.20 7.75 8.21
CA LEU A 103 -1.71 7.98 9.56
C LEU A 103 -0.91 9.08 10.29
N GLY A 104 0.43 9.03 10.19
CA GLY A 104 1.31 10.03 10.78
C GLY A 104 1.11 11.44 10.22
N ASP A 105 0.96 11.57 8.89
CA ASP A 105 0.68 12.83 8.20
C ASP A 105 -0.63 13.48 8.68
N HIS A 106 -1.58 12.68 9.15
CA HIS A 106 -2.86 13.13 9.71
C HIS A 106 -2.89 13.22 11.23
N GLY A 107 -1.71 13.24 11.87
CA GLY A 107 -1.55 13.54 13.30
C GLY A 107 -1.75 12.34 14.23
N VAL A 108 -1.84 11.12 13.70
CA VAL A 108 -1.86 9.91 14.51
C VAL A 108 -0.43 9.56 14.91
N ASP A 109 -0.14 9.55 16.22
CA ASP A 109 1.11 9.00 16.73
C ASP A 109 1.03 7.46 16.72
N VAL A 110 1.39 6.87 15.58
CA VAL A 110 1.30 5.42 15.35
C VAL A 110 2.16 4.63 16.33
N ALA A 111 3.34 5.14 16.68
CA ALA A 111 4.22 4.49 17.64
C ALA A 111 3.62 4.47 19.05
N ALA A 112 3.05 5.59 19.50
CA ALA A 112 2.35 5.65 20.78
C ALA A 112 1.07 4.80 20.77
N LEU A 113 0.32 4.80 19.68
CA LEU A 113 -0.86 3.96 19.50
C LEU A 113 -0.49 2.47 19.61
N ALA A 114 0.48 2.01 18.83
CA ALA A 114 0.95 0.62 18.87
C ALA A 114 1.41 0.23 20.29
N ALA A 115 2.22 1.08 20.94
CA ALA A 115 2.71 0.82 22.28
C ALA A 115 1.59 0.72 23.34
N ARG A 116 0.53 1.54 23.25
CA ARG A 116 -0.64 1.47 24.14
C ARG A 116 -1.36 0.12 24.06
N HIS A 117 -1.27 -0.56 22.91
CA HIS A 117 -1.92 -1.85 22.64
C HIS A 117 -0.94 -3.03 22.68
N GLY A 118 0.30 -2.80 23.14
CA GLY A 118 1.31 -3.86 23.29
C GLY A 118 1.90 -4.35 21.96
N LEU A 119 1.80 -3.54 20.90
CA LEU A 119 2.32 -3.81 19.57
C LEU A 119 3.64 -3.06 19.34
N GLY A 120 4.50 -3.64 18.50
CA GLY A 120 5.63 -2.95 17.89
C GLY A 120 5.19 -1.90 16.88
N ARG A 121 6.06 -0.91 16.63
CA ARG A 121 5.79 0.21 15.70
C ARG A 121 5.24 -0.24 14.34
N TYR A 122 5.80 -1.33 13.80
CA TYR A 122 5.46 -1.82 12.46
C TYR A 122 4.44 -2.95 12.47
N GLU A 123 3.88 -3.29 13.64
CA GLU A 123 2.96 -4.43 13.80
C GLU A 123 1.49 -4.02 13.68
N LEU A 124 1.19 -2.75 13.39
CA LEU A 124 -0.17 -2.22 13.39
C LEU A 124 -1.08 -2.95 12.40
N THR A 125 -0.56 -3.33 11.24
CA THR A 125 -1.29 -4.06 10.20
C THR A 125 -1.31 -5.57 10.40
N ASP A 126 -0.40 -6.11 11.23
CA ASP A 126 -0.04 -7.53 11.25
C ASP A 126 -1.21 -8.44 11.56
N LYS A 127 -2.13 -7.98 12.40
CA LYS A 127 -3.30 -8.74 12.83
C LYS A 127 -4.22 -9.15 11.66
N TRP A 128 -4.23 -8.38 10.57
CA TRP A 128 -5.21 -8.54 9.48
C TRP A 128 -4.59 -8.88 8.14
N ARG A 129 -3.26 -8.92 8.03
CA ARG A 129 -2.58 -9.28 6.78
C ARG A 129 -2.70 -10.78 6.55
N ASP A 130 -3.39 -11.15 5.48
CA ASP A 130 -3.51 -12.53 5.02
C ASP A 130 -2.88 -12.76 3.64
N TRP A 131 -2.52 -11.67 2.92
CA TRP A 131 -1.69 -11.76 1.71
C TRP A 131 -0.31 -12.32 2.04
#